data_AF-X1HP03-F1
#
_entry.id   AF-X1HP03-F1
#
_cell.length_a   1.000
_cell.length_b   1.000
_cell.length_c   1.000
_cell.angle_alpha   90.00
_cell.angle_beta   90.00
_cell.angle_gamma   90.00
#
_symmetry.space_group_name_H-M   'P 1'
#
loop_
_entity.id
_entity.type
_entity.pdbx_description
1 polymer ?
#
loop_
_entity_poly.entity_id
_entity_poly.type
_entity_poly.pdbx_seq_one_letter_code
_entity_poly.pdbx_strand_id
1 'polypeptide(L)' 'KISIHSIYFHVFESRIKLEKGINDFSNWLNVNLGYNDLAREIADLDPYTYTMEGLREELINIIKKWIRTGGK' A
#
# COMPACT_ATOMS: atom_id res chain seq x y z
N LYS A 1 -13.05 10.63 -2.19
CA LYS A 1 -12.90 9.32 -1.51
C LYS A 1 -12.92 8.24 -2.59
N ILE A 2 -11.93 7.35 -2.65
CA ILE A 2 -11.90 6.27 -3.66
C ILE A 2 -12.78 5.09 -3.25
N SER A 3 -13.24 4.30 -4.21
CA SER A 3 -14.02 3.10 -3.94
C SER A 3 -13.16 2.01 -3.29
N ILE A 4 -13.82 1.11 -2.58
CA ILE A 4 -13.14 -0.03 -1.95
C ILE A 4 -12.58 -1.02 -2.99
N HIS A 5 -13.25 -1.09 -4.15
CA HIS A 5 -12.85 -1.92 -5.28
C HIS A 5 -11.50 -1.48 -5.88
N SER A 6 -11.19 -0.17 -5.86
CA SER A 6 -9.87 0.32 -6.30
C SER A 6 -8.77 -0.17 -5.36
N ILE A 7 -8.99 -0.12 -4.04
CA ILE A 7 -8.04 -0.65 -3.06
C ILE A 7 -7.89 -2.17 -3.25
N TYR A 8 -8.99 -2.89 -3.45
CA TYR A 8 -8.95 -4.32 -3.74
C TYR A 8 -8.07 -4.63 -4.96
N PHE A 9 -8.30 -3.92 -6.07
CA PHE A 9 -7.53 -4.13 -7.30
C PHE A 9 -6.03 -3.91 -7.08
N HIS A 10 -5.66 -2.78 -6.47
CA HIS A 10 -4.26 -2.38 -6.34
C HIS A 10 -3.48 -3.15 -5.26
N VAL A 11 -4.18 -3.73 -4.27
CA VAL A 11 -3.55 -4.52 -3.20
C VAL A 11 -3.49 -6.01 -3.54
N PHE A 12 -4.54 -6.55 -4.17
CA PHE A 12 -4.68 -7.99 -4.42
C PHE A 12 -4.51 -8.37 -5.89
N GLU A 13 -5.35 -7.83 -6.80
CA GLU A 13 -5.35 -8.28 -8.20
C GLU A 13 -4.04 -7.96 -8.94
N SER A 14 -3.48 -6.77 -8.70
CA SER A 14 -2.26 -6.33 -9.38
C SER A 14 -1.06 -7.21 -9.08
N ARG A 15 -0.96 -7.75 -7.84
CA ARG A 15 0.11 -8.68 -7.44
C ARG A 15 0.14 -9.93 -8.31
N ILE A 16 -1.05 -10.47 -8.61
CA ILE A 16 -1.23 -11.71 -9.35
C ILE A 16 -1.07 -11.46 -10.86
N LYS A 17 -1.74 -10.42 -11.39
CA LYS A 17 -1.79 -10.17 -12.83
C LYS A 17 -0.47 -9.67 -13.43
N LEU A 18 0.36 -9.01 -12.63
CA LEU A 18 1.62 -8.43 -13.11
C LEU A 18 2.85 -9.28 -12.77
N GLU A 19 2.68 -10.44 -12.11
CA GLU A 19 3.76 -11.32 -11.62
C GLU A 19 4.82 -10.61 -10.74
N LYS A 20 4.53 -9.39 -10.28
CA LYS A 20 5.48 -8.56 -9.52
C LYS A 20 5.65 -9.02 -8.07
N GLY A 21 4.69 -9.79 -7.54
CA GLY A 21 4.66 -10.21 -6.13
C GLY A 21 4.38 -9.07 -5.12
N ILE A 22 4.51 -7.81 -5.54
CA ILE A 22 4.29 -6.61 -4.73
C ILE A 22 3.06 -5.84 -5.19
N ASN A 23 2.37 -5.18 -4.26
CA ASN A 23 1.19 -4.37 -4.58
C ASN A 23 1.57 -3.08 -5.33
N ASP A 24 0.61 -2.48 -6.01
CA ASP A 24 0.85 -1.29 -6.83
C ASP A 24 1.32 -0.08 -6.02
N PHE A 25 0.83 0.08 -4.78
CA PHE A 25 1.22 1.20 -3.92
C PHE A 25 2.70 1.09 -3.53
N SER A 26 3.13 -0.07 -3.05
CA SER A 26 4.55 -0.34 -2.74
C SER A 26 5.43 -0.14 -3.97
N ASN A 27 5.02 -0.66 -5.13
CA ASN A 27 5.78 -0.47 -6.37
C ASN A 27 5.89 1.02 -6.74
N TRP A 28 4.77 1.75 -6.69
CA TRP A 28 4.75 3.18 -7.03
C TRP A 28 5.58 4.02 -6.07
N LEU A 29 5.47 3.79 -4.76
CA LEU A 29 6.23 4.49 -3.74
C LEU A 29 7.74 4.28 -3.89
N ASN A 30 8.16 3.05 -4.22
CA ASN A 30 9.56 2.74 -4.46
C ASN A 30 10.05 3.34 -5.79
N VAL A 31 9.45 2.94 -6.91
CA VAL A 31 9.98 3.22 -8.25
C VAL A 31 9.78 4.66 -8.68
N ASN A 32 8.63 5.27 -8.36
CA ASN A 32 8.30 6.60 -8.86
C ASN A 32 8.64 7.71 -7.86
N LEU A 33 8.64 7.42 -6.56
CA LEU A 33 8.84 8.43 -5.52
C LEU A 33 10.14 8.23 -4.70
N GLY A 34 10.79 7.07 -4.80
CA GLY A 34 12.01 6.77 -4.05
C GLY A 34 11.80 6.51 -2.55
N TYR A 35 10.54 6.39 -2.10
CA TYR A 35 10.19 6.18 -0.69
C TYR A 35 10.30 4.71 -0.32
N ASN A 36 11.52 4.19 -0.31
CA ASN A 36 11.82 2.77 -0.13
C ASN A 36 11.32 2.21 1.20
N ASP A 37 11.48 2.95 2.30
CA ASP A 37 11.08 2.49 3.63
C ASP A 37 9.55 2.43 3.76
N LEU A 38 8.84 3.44 3.25
CA LEU A 38 7.38 3.45 3.21
C LEU A 38 6.83 2.35 2.29
N ALA A 39 7.47 2.14 1.14
CA ALA A 39 7.10 1.07 0.21
C ALA A 39 7.21 -0.31 0.86
N ARG A 40 8.27 -0.53 1.66
CA ARG A 40 8.49 -1.76 2.42
C ARG A 40 7.45 -1.94 3.52
N GLU A 41 7.19 -0.91 4.33
CA GLU A 41 6.17 -0.98 5.39
C GLU A 41 4.78 -1.35 4.83
N ILE A 42 4.41 -0.83 3.65
CA ILE A 42 3.17 -1.19 2.96
C ILE A 42 3.24 -2.58 2.30
N ALA A 43 4.42 -3.02 1.85
CA ALA A 43 4.59 -4.32 1.20
C ALA A 43 4.44 -5.48 2.19
N ASP A 44 4.95 -5.27 3.42
CA ASP A 44 4.98 -6.22 4.54
C ASP A 44 3.62 -6.37 5.23
N LEU A 45 2.68 -5.47 4.95
CA LEU A 45 1.31 -5.57 5.46
C LEU A 45 0.66 -6.86 4.94
N ASP A 46 0.11 -7.67 5.85
CA ASP A 46 -0.71 -8.84 5.50
C ASP A 46 -2.16 -8.39 5.25
N PRO A 47 -2.59 -8.22 3.98
CA PRO A 47 -3.87 -7.61 3.68
C PRO A 47 -5.05 -8.54 3.98
N TYR A 48 -4.82 -9.84 4.23
CA TYR A 48 -5.86 -10.82 4.52
C TYR A 48 -6.35 -10.78 5.97
N THR A 49 -5.66 -10.03 6.84
CA THR A 49 -6.04 -9.85 8.26
C THR A 49 -7.04 -8.71 8.47
N TYR A 50 -7.41 -7.99 7.41
CA TYR A 50 -8.26 -6.80 7.48
C TYR A 50 -9.56 -6.98 6.69
N THR A 51 -10.63 -6.32 7.14
CA THR A 51 -11.73 -5.97 6.23
C THR A 51 -11.23 -4.95 5.23
N MET A 52 -11.91 -4.80 4.09
CA MET A 52 -11.44 -3.84 3.08
C MET A 52 -11.39 -2.39 3.60
N GLU A 53 -12.35 -1.97 4.42
CA GLU A 53 -12.32 -0.63 5.03
C GLU A 53 -11.24 -0.55 6.12
N GLY A 54 -11.02 -1.63 6.89
CA GLY A 54 -9.90 -1.70 7.83
C GLY A 54 -8.54 -1.56 7.13
N LEU A 55 -8.38 -2.22 5.98
CA LEU A 55 -7.19 -2.11 5.14
C LEU A 55 -6.97 -0.68 4.65
N ARG A 56 -8.04 0.00 4.22
CA ARG A 56 -7.96 1.42 3.84
C ARG A 56 -7.44 2.27 5.00
N GLU A 57 -8.02 2.11 6.18
CA GLU A 57 -7.63 2.90 7.35
C GLU A 57 -6.18 2.61 7.77
N GLU A 58 -5.75 1.35 7.69
CA GLU A 58 -4.36 0.97 8.01
C GLU A 58 -3.36 1.60 7.03
N LEU A 59 -3.62 1.53 5.72
CA LEU A 59 -2.81 2.20 4.70
C LEU A 59 -2.70 3.71 4.99
N ILE A 60 -3.82 4.35 5.34
CA ILE A 60 -3.85 5.77 5.69
C ILE A 60 -3.02 6.04 6.95
N ASN A 61 -3.11 5.18 7.96
CA ASN A 61 -2.37 5.33 9.22
C ASN A 61 -0.86 5.24 9.00
N ILE A 62 -0.40 4.26 8.22
CA ILE A 62 1.01 4.09 7.84
C ILE A 62 1.53 5.37 7.15
N ILE A 63 0.80 5.85 6.14
CA ILE A 63 1.20 7.05 5.37
C ILE A 63 1.21 8.30 6.27
N LYS A 64 0.18 8.51 7.10
CA LYS A 64 0.12 9.65 8.02
C LYS A 64 1.26 9.64 9.03
N LYS A 65 1.59 8.46 9.57
CA LYS A 65 2.71 8.26 10.48
C LYS A 65 4.02 8.65 9.80
N TRP A 66 4.25 8.17 8.57
CA TRP A 66 5.45 8.49 7.78
C TRP A 66 5.60 9.99 7.50
N ILE A 67 4.51 10.66 7.11
CA ILE A 67 4.49 12.12 6.90
C ILE A 67 4.87 12.85 8.20
N ARG A 68 4.31 12.44 9.34
CA ARG A 68 4.59 13.06 10.65
C ARG A 68 6.03 12.88 11.10
N THR A 69 6.70 11.79 10.72
CA THR A 69 8.11 11.54 11.04
C THR A 69 9.09 12.27 10.10
N GLY A 70 8.59 13.13 9.21
CA GLY A 70 9.42 13.94 8.32
C GLY A 70 9.93 13.16 7.10
N GLY A 71 9.10 12.23 6.59
CA GLY A 71 9.36 11.34 5.47
C GLY A 71 10.48 11.80 4.54
N LYS A 72 11.61 11.09 4.61
CA LYS A 72 12.73 11.20 3.67
C LYS A 72 12.75 9.98 2.78
#